data_AF-A0A7X9GDZ0-F1
#
_entry.id   AF-A0A7X9GDZ0-F1
#
_cell.length_a   1.000
_cell.length_b   1.000
_cell.length_c   1.000
_cell.angle_alpha   90.00
_cell.angle_beta   90.00
_cell.angle_gamma   90.00
#
_symmetry.space_group_name_H-M   'P 1'
#
loop_
_entity.id
_entity.type
_entity.pdbx_description
1 polymer ?
#
loop_
_entity_poly.entity_id
_entity_poly.type
_entity_poly.pdbx_seq_one_letter_code
_entity_poly.pdbx_strand_id
1 'polypeptide(L)'
;MKSQTIRVEDAVGKVISHDITQIVRGETKAALFKKGHVIKQEDVPELLKLGKENIFILELEENDVHEDEAGIRLGNAVKGEGVYWTGPRESRVNFFAEHDGLLKINIPALEAINDLPDVILSTLPNNIVVKKGEMLAGTKVITL
;
A
#
# COMPACT_ATOMS: atom_id res chain seq x y z
N MET A 1 6.60 7.95 8.53
CA MET A 1 7.10 8.25 7.16
C MET A 1 7.48 9.72 7.00
N LYS A 2 8.75 10.00 6.70
CA LYS A 2 9.19 11.32 6.23
C LYS A 2 9.61 11.24 4.76
N SER A 3 9.11 12.18 3.97
CA SER A 3 9.65 12.44 2.63
C SER A 3 10.74 13.49 2.76
N GLN A 4 11.96 13.13 2.39
CA GLN A 4 13.09 14.06 2.37
C GLN A 4 13.69 14.12 0.97
N THR A 5 13.98 15.34 0.53
CA THR A 5 14.79 15.57 -0.67
C THR A 5 16.26 15.50 -0.29
N ILE A 6 16.99 14.57 -0.87
CA ILE A 6 18.45 14.45 -0.70
C ILE A 6 19.14 14.44 -2.06
N ARG A 7 20.45 14.70 -2.07
CA ARG A 7 21.26 14.57 -3.28
C ARG A 7 21.32 13.10 -3.71
N VAL A 8 21.31 12.86 -5.02
CA VAL A 8 21.34 11.49 -5.57
C VAL A 8 22.60 10.73 -5.12
N GLU A 9 23.73 11.41 -5.00
CA GLU A 9 24.99 10.82 -4.52
C GLU A 9 24.89 10.30 -3.08
N ASP A 10 24.09 10.96 -2.24
CA ASP A 10 23.87 10.60 -0.84
C ASP A 10 22.72 9.60 -0.66
N ALA A 11 22.05 9.21 -1.74
CA ALA A 11 20.81 8.43 -1.71
C ALA A 11 21.02 6.90 -1.76
N VAL A 12 22.25 6.44 -1.85
CA VAL A 12 22.56 5.01 -1.87
C VAL A 12 22.06 4.33 -0.60
N GLY A 13 21.31 3.23 -0.76
CA GLY A 13 20.67 2.48 0.32
C GLY A 13 19.29 3.03 0.74
N LYS A 14 18.82 4.13 0.15
CA LYS A 14 17.48 4.70 0.43
C LYS A 14 16.44 4.20 -0.58
N VAL A 15 15.16 4.26 -0.20
CA VAL A 15 14.04 3.80 -1.02
C VAL A 15 13.44 4.96 -1.82
N ILE A 16 13.22 4.73 -3.12
CA ILE A 16 12.57 5.68 -4.02
C ILE A 16 11.08 5.80 -3.67
N SER A 17 10.63 7.04 -3.46
CA SER A 17 9.25 7.36 -3.06
C SER A 17 8.22 7.31 -4.19
N HIS A 18 8.62 7.42 -5.46
CA HIS A 18 7.73 7.45 -6.63
C HIS A 18 8.44 6.96 -7.90
N ASP A 19 7.68 6.53 -8.90
CA ASP A 19 8.23 6.09 -10.18
C ASP A 19 9.02 7.22 -10.88
N ILE A 20 10.26 6.92 -11.26
CA ILE A 20 11.11 7.81 -12.04
C ILE A 20 11.04 7.37 -13.50
N THR A 21 10.31 8.15 -14.29
CA THR A 21 10.14 7.90 -15.73
C THR A 21 11.30 8.51 -16.51
N GLN A 22 11.94 7.68 -17.33
CA GLN A 22 12.85 8.15 -18.36
C GLN A 22 12.04 8.54 -19.60
N ILE A 23 12.29 9.75 -20.10
CA ILE A 23 11.67 10.26 -21.32
C ILE A 23 12.79 10.51 -22.33
N VAL A 24 12.91 9.62 -23.32
CA VAL A 24 13.76 9.83 -24.49
C VAL A 24 12.85 10.29 -25.63
N ARG A 25 13.02 11.55 -26.07
CA ARG A 25 12.18 12.16 -27.12
C ARG A 25 12.24 11.32 -28.39
N GLY A 26 11.10 10.77 -28.80
CA GLY A 26 10.96 9.99 -30.03
C GLY A 26 11.24 8.49 -29.90
N GLU A 27 11.71 8.02 -28.74
CA GLU A 27 12.11 6.61 -28.56
C GLU A 27 11.36 5.89 -27.44
N THR A 28 11.32 6.43 -26.21
CA THR A 28 10.80 5.67 -25.06
C THR A 28 10.25 6.56 -23.95
N LYS A 29 9.11 6.14 -23.38
CA LYS A 29 8.52 6.69 -22.16
C LYS A 29 8.18 5.52 -21.22
N ALA A 30 9.10 5.19 -20.33
CA ALA A 30 8.96 4.08 -19.39
C ALA A 30 9.54 4.43 -18.01
N ALA A 31 8.99 3.82 -16.96
CA ALA A 31 9.54 3.93 -15.60
C ALA A 31 10.91 3.21 -15.56
N LEU A 32 11.99 3.98 -15.46
CA LEU A 32 13.35 3.43 -15.32
C LEU A 32 13.57 2.93 -13.90
N PHE A 33 13.03 3.64 -12.91
CA PHE A 33 12.98 3.19 -11.52
C PHE A 33 11.53 3.23 -11.02
N LYS A 34 11.12 2.21 -10.27
CA LYS A 34 9.78 2.12 -9.68
C LYS A 34 9.80 2.54 -8.21
N LYS A 35 8.66 3.03 -7.69
CA LYS A 35 8.42 3.22 -6.26
C LYS A 35 8.79 1.93 -5.51
N GLY A 36 9.53 2.07 -4.41
CA GLY A 36 10.01 0.93 -3.61
C GLY A 36 11.39 0.39 -4.01
N HIS A 37 12.00 0.88 -5.10
CA HIS A 37 13.36 0.51 -5.48
C HIS A 37 14.38 1.07 -4.47
N VAL A 38 15.32 0.23 -4.02
CA VAL A 38 16.45 0.65 -3.18
C VAL A 38 17.59 1.11 -4.08
N ILE A 39 18.00 2.36 -3.93
CA ILE A 39 19.05 2.97 -4.75
C ILE A 39 20.39 2.29 -4.47
N LYS A 40 21.05 1.80 -5.52
CA LYS A 40 22.39 1.22 -5.47
C LYS A 40 23.43 2.20 -6.00
N GLN A 41 24.70 1.93 -5.74
CA GLN A 41 25.82 2.72 -6.26
C GLN A 41 25.81 2.82 -7.80
N GLU A 42 25.38 1.75 -8.47
CA GLU A 42 25.25 1.65 -9.94
C GLU A 42 24.11 2.51 -10.51
N ASP A 43 23.12 2.88 -9.70
CA ASP A 43 21.96 3.67 -10.14
C ASP A 43 22.28 5.18 -10.19
N VAL A 44 23.26 5.64 -9.40
CA VAL A 44 23.63 7.06 -9.26
C VAL A 44 23.95 7.73 -10.60
N PRO A 45 24.80 7.14 -11.48
CA PRO A 45 25.09 7.75 -12.78
C PRO A 45 23.85 7.86 -13.68
N GLU A 46 22.95 6.88 -13.66
CA GLU A 46 21.73 6.89 -14.47
C GLU A 46 20.72 7.94 -13.96
N LEU A 47 20.55 8.05 -12.64
CA LEU A 47 19.74 9.11 -12.02
C LEU A 47 20.27 10.51 -12.36
N LEU A 48 21.59 10.71 -12.32
CA LEU A 48 22.22 11.97 -12.72
C LEU A 48 22.05 12.27 -14.22
N LYS A 49 22.17 11.26 -15.10
CA LYS A 49 21.90 11.41 -16.55
C LYS A 49 20.47 11.84 -16.85
N LEU A 50 19.51 11.46 -16.00
CA LEU A 50 18.12 11.93 -16.07
C LEU A 50 17.93 13.39 -15.62
N GLY A 51 19.01 14.09 -15.24
CA GLY A 51 18.96 15.45 -14.71
C GLY A 51 18.42 15.52 -13.28
N LYS A 52 18.42 14.40 -12.54
CA LYS A 52 18.03 14.39 -11.13
C LYS A 52 19.26 14.63 -10.28
N GLU A 53 19.46 15.86 -9.83
CA GLU A 53 20.47 16.18 -8.80
C GLU A 53 19.97 15.82 -7.40
N ASN A 54 18.65 15.89 -7.21
CA ASN A 54 17.97 15.56 -5.96
C ASN A 54 16.85 14.56 -6.19
N ILE A 55 16.63 13.68 -5.21
CA ILE A 55 15.60 12.65 -5.23
C ILE A 55 14.82 12.66 -3.91
N PHE A 56 13.51 12.42 -4.01
CA PHE A 56 12.67 12.22 -2.84
C PHE A 56 12.83 10.79 -2.34
N ILE A 57 13.42 10.64 -1.17
CA ILE A 57 13.53 9.36 -0.49
C ILE A 57 12.42 9.18 0.52
N LEU A 58 12.07 7.92 0.73
CA LEU A 58 11.14 7.49 1.75
C LEU A 58 11.98 6.90 2.90
N GLU A 59 12.06 7.60 4.02
CA GLU A 59 12.59 7.03 5.25
C GLU A 59 11.44 6.45 6.05
N LEU A 60 11.45 5.13 6.17
CA LEU A 60 10.69 4.40 7.16
C LEU A 60 11.45 4.52 8.49
N GLU A 61 10.81 5.10 9.50
CA GLU A 61 11.34 5.04 10.87
C GLU A 61 11.36 3.57 11.34
N GLU A 62 12.13 3.24 12.39
CA GLU A 62 12.34 1.85 12.83
C GLU A 62 11.04 1.10 13.17
N ASN A 63 9.95 1.84 13.44
CA ASN A 63 8.62 1.31 13.72
C ASN A 63 7.59 1.55 12.61
N ASP A 64 7.98 2.14 11.47
CA ASP A 64 7.09 2.30 10.33
C ASP A 64 6.87 0.95 9.64
N VAL A 65 5.62 0.67 9.27
CA VAL A 65 5.22 -0.52 8.54
C VAL A 65 4.83 -0.11 7.12
N HIS A 66 5.29 -0.85 6.11
CA HIS A 66 4.87 -0.59 4.73
C HIS A 66 3.35 -0.75 4.60
N GLU A 67 2.70 0.11 3.81
CA GLU A 67 1.24 0.14 3.66
C GLU A 67 0.62 -1.21 3.26
N ASP A 68 1.29 -1.94 2.36
CA ASP A 68 0.86 -3.28 1.97
C ASP A 68 1.04 -4.30 3.12
N GLU A 69 2.11 -4.19 3.91
CA GLU A 69 2.31 -5.07 5.06
C GLU A 69 1.23 -4.79 6.14
N ALA A 70 0.91 -3.52 6.39
CA ALA A 70 -0.20 -3.14 7.25
C ALA A 70 -1.54 -3.67 6.70
N GLY A 71 -1.75 -3.62 5.39
CA GLY A 71 -2.90 -4.23 4.71
C GLY A 71 -3.02 -5.74 4.98
N ILE A 72 -1.93 -6.49 4.91
CA ILE A 72 -1.91 -7.94 5.22
C ILE A 72 -2.27 -8.19 6.68
N ARG A 73 -1.76 -7.38 7.61
CA ARG A 73 -2.09 -7.48 9.05
C ARG A 73 -3.58 -7.23 9.28
N LEU A 74 -4.14 -6.19 8.66
CA LEU A 74 -5.57 -5.89 8.72
C LEU A 74 -6.42 -7.01 8.11
N GLY A 75 -6.03 -7.56 6.95
CA GLY A 75 -6.69 -8.70 6.32
C GLY A 75 -6.81 -9.91 7.27
N ASN A 76 -5.73 -10.22 7.98
CA ASN A 76 -5.73 -11.33 8.93
C ASN A 76 -6.49 -11.04 10.23
N ALA A 77 -6.51 -9.78 10.70
CA ALA A 77 -7.22 -9.40 11.92
C ALA A 77 -8.75 -9.31 11.71
N VAL A 78 -9.19 -8.84 10.54
CA VAL A 78 -10.60 -8.61 10.23
C VAL A 78 -11.31 -9.89 9.79
N LYS A 79 -10.62 -10.83 9.15
CA LYS A 79 -11.27 -12.06 8.65
C LYS A 79 -11.87 -12.86 9.81
N GLY A 80 -13.14 -13.20 9.67
CA GLY A 80 -13.83 -14.14 10.54
C GLY A 80 -13.98 -15.51 9.88
N GLU A 81 -14.73 -16.39 10.54
CA GLU A 81 -15.14 -17.66 9.94
C GLU A 81 -15.96 -17.43 8.66
N GLY A 82 -15.69 -18.22 7.61
CA GLY A 82 -16.38 -18.12 6.33
C GLY A 82 -16.02 -16.88 5.50
N VAL A 83 -14.90 -16.21 5.81
CA VAL A 83 -14.43 -15.01 5.11
C VAL A 83 -12.98 -15.21 4.65
N TYR A 84 -12.74 -15.00 3.35
CA TYR A 84 -11.40 -14.89 2.79
C TYR A 84 -11.13 -13.44 2.34
N TRP A 85 -9.86 -13.09 2.18
CA TRP A 85 -9.47 -11.76 1.69
C TRP A 85 -8.48 -11.85 0.53
N THR A 86 -8.40 -10.78 -0.26
CA THR A 86 -7.44 -10.62 -1.37
C THR A 86 -6.76 -9.26 -1.32
N GLY A 87 -5.60 -9.15 -1.97
CA GLY A 87 -4.73 -7.97 -1.93
C GLY A 87 -3.48 -8.24 -1.10
N PRO A 88 -2.80 -7.19 -0.60
CA PRO A 88 -3.06 -5.77 -0.85
C PRO A 88 -2.76 -5.39 -2.31
N ARG A 89 -3.56 -4.48 -2.87
CA ARG A 89 -3.29 -3.82 -4.15
C ARG A 89 -3.53 -2.34 -3.97
N GLU A 90 -2.48 -1.52 -4.09
CA GLU A 90 -2.54 -0.09 -3.76
C GLU A 90 -3.08 0.13 -2.32
N SER A 91 -2.47 -0.58 -1.36
CA SER A 91 -2.78 -0.46 0.08
C SER A 91 -4.19 -0.92 0.47
N ARG A 92 -4.94 -1.51 -0.47
CA ARG A 92 -6.32 -1.97 -0.28
C ARG A 92 -6.42 -3.48 -0.19
N VAL A 93 -7.18 -3.95 0.79
CA VAL A 93 -7.58 -5.36 0.97
C VAL A 93 -9.11 -5.46 0.90
N ASN A 94 -9.61 -6.48 0.21
CA ASN A 94 -11.05 -6.75 0.09
C ASN A 94 -11.39 -8.12 0.69
N PHE A 95 -12.56 -8.22 1.31
CA PHE A 95 -13.06 -9.41 1.99
C PHE A 95 -14.25 -9.99 1.26
N PHE A 96 -14.35 -11.31 1.22
CA PHE A 96 -15.35 -12.06 0.45
C PHE A 96 -15.89 -13.25 1.23
N ALA A 97 -17.15 -13.61 0.97
CA ALA A 97 -17.77 -14.78 1.57
C ALA A 97 -17.24 -16.08 0.96
N GLU A 98 -16.83 -17.05 1.77
CA GLU A 98 -16.41 -18.39 1.32
C GLU A 98 -17.59 -19.28 0.93
N HIS A 99 -18.76 -19.01 1.50
CA HIS A 99 -20.01 -19.73 1.28
C HIS A 99 -21.23 -18.81 1.47
N ASP A 100 -22.41 -19.26 1.05
CA ASP A 100 -23.67 -18.58 1.36
C ASP A 100 -23.87 -18.49 2.88
N GLY A 101 -24.46 -17.40 3.36
CA GLY A 101 -24.66 -17.22 4.81
C GLY A 101 -25.30 -15.90 5.21
N LEU A 102 -25.22 -15.61 6.50
CA LEU A 102 -25.65 -14.35 7.10
C LEU A 102 -24.41 -13.56 7.55
N LEU A 103 -24.22 -12.35 7.01
CA LEU A 103 -23.13 -11.48 7.42
C LEU A 103 -23.40 -10.91 8.81
N LYS A 104 -22.48 -11.19 9.73
CA LYS A 104 -22.49 -10.66 11.10
C LYS A 104 -21.24 -9.80 11.30
N ILE A 105 -21.46 -8.53 11.63
CA ILE A 105 -20.39 -7.57 11.90
C ILE A 105 -20.29 -7.35 13.42
N ASN A 106 -19.07 -7.46 13.94
CA ASN A 106 -18.72 -7.01 15.28
C ASN A 106 -18.54 -5.49 15.24
N ILE A 107 -19.61 -4.74 15.56
CA ILE A 107 -19.64 -3.28 15.47
C ILE A 107 -18.56 -2.62 16.35
N PRO A 108 -18.38 -2.99 17.63
CA PRO A 108 -17.29 -2.43 18.44
C PRO A 108 -15.90 -2.61 17.83
N ALA A 109 -15.62 -3.77 17.20
CA ALA A 109 -14.33 -3.99 16.54
C ALA A 109 -14.18 -3.19 15.24
N LEU A 110 -15.27 -3.02 14.48
CA LEU A 110 -15.29 -2.17 13.29
C LEU A 110 -15.00 -0.70 13.64
N GLU A 111 -15.61 -0.21 14.71
CA GLU A 111 -15.39 1.15 15.22
C GLU A 111 -13.94 1.32 15.70
N ALA A 112 -13.44 0.40 16.52
CA ALA A 112 -12.06 0.46 17.02
C ALA A 112 -11.01 0.43 15.90
N ILE A 113 -11.26 -0.26 14.79
CA ILE A 113 -10.38 -0.24 13.61
C ILE A 113 -10.45 1.12 12.90
N ASN A 114 -11.65 1.69 12.74
CA ASN A 114 -11.82 2.99 12.09
C ASN A 114 -11.35 4.17 12.97
N ASP A 115 -11.16 3.96 14.28
CA ASP A 115 -10.53 4.92 15.19
C ASP A 115 -9.00 4.96 15.04
N LEU A 116 -8.40 3.97 14.35
CA LEU A 116 -6.96 4.00 14.05
C LEU A 116 -6.66 5.10 13.03
N PRO A 117 -5.56 5.86 13.21
CA PRO A 117 -5.14 6.82 12.20
C PRO A 117 -4.83 6.11 10.89
N ASP A 118 -5.13 6.78 9.77
CA ASP A 118 -4.76 6.36 8.43
C ASP A 118 -5.30 4.98 8.01
N VAL A 119 -6.35 4.48 8.65
CA VAL A 119 -7.04 3.24 8.30
C VAL A 119 -8.51 3.52 8.07
N ILE A 120 -9.07 2.90 7.03
CA ILE A 120 -10.51 2.86 6.81
C ILE A 120 -10.94 1.43 6.56
N LEU A 121 -11.99 0.98 7.25
CA LEU A 121 -12.67 -0.29 7.03
C LEU A 121 -14.16 -0.02 6.79
N SER A 122 -14.62 -0.40 5.61
CA SER A 122 -16.03 -0.33 5.21
C SER A 122 -16.59 -1.72 5.01
N THR A 123 -17.83 -1.94 5.43
CA THR A 123 -18.52 -3.23 5.31
C THR A 123 -19.89 -3.05 4.67
N LEU A 124 -20.45 -4.13 4.16
CA LEU A 124 -21.89 -4.21 3.92
C LEU A 124 -22.67 -4.06 5.25
N PRO A 125 -23.98 -3.75 5.20
CA PRO A 125 -24.81 -3.68 6.39
C PRO A 125 -24.78 -4.99 7.21
N ASN A 126 -24.88 -4.84 8.53
CA ASN A 126 -24.96 -6.00 9.42
C ASN A 126 -26.28 -6.76 9.25
N ASN A 127 -26.28 -8.07 9.49
CA ASN A 127 -27.44 -8.95 9.45
C ASN A 127 -28.10 -9.09 8.07
N ILE A 128 -27.30 -9.08 7.00
CA ILE A 128 -27.79 -9.34 5.65
C ILE A 128 -27.40 -10.73 5.17
N VAL A 129 -28.20 -11.30 4.28
CA VAL A 129 -27.85 -12.54 3.59
C VAL A 129 -26.81 -12.24 2.51
N VAL A 130 -25.80 -13.09 2.41
CA VAL A 130 -24.72 -12.97 1.41
C VAL A 130 -24.52 -14.30 0.69
N LYS A 131 -24.00 -14.21 -0.54
CA LYS A 131 -23.66 -15.36 -1.38
C LYS A 131 -22.17 -15.63 -1.43
N LYS A 132 -21.79 -16.87 -1.69
CA LYS A 132 -20.39 -17.25 -1.94
C LYS A 132 -19.77 -16.32 -2.99
N GLY A 133 -18.60 -15.77 -2.67
CA GLY A 133 -17.83 -14.86 -3.52
C GLY A 133 -18.30 -13.41 -3.49
N GLU A 134 -19.35 -13.08 -2.74
CA GLU A 134 -19.82 -11.70 -2.57
C GLU A 134 -18.82 -10.88 -1.74
N MET A 135 -18.58 -9.63 -2.15
CA MET A 135 -17.66 -8.73 -1.45
C MET A 135 -18.33 -8.17 -0.19
N LEU A 136 -17.78 -8.50 0.97
CA LEU A 136 -18.36 -8.19 2.28
C LEU A 136 -17.86 -6.87 2.85
N ALA A 137 -16.58 -6.57 2.62
CA ALA A 137 -15.90 -5.43 3.20
C ALA A 137 -14.66 -5.06 2.39
N GLY A 138 -14.16 -3.85 2.61
CA GLY A 138 -12.89 -3.38 2.09
C GLY A 138 -12.18 -2.50 3.12
N THR A 139 -10.88 -2.75 3.30
CA THR A 139 -10.01 -1.93 4.14
C THR A 139 -8.90 -1.31 3.31
N LYS A 140 -8.48 -0.10 3.68
CA LYS A 140 -7.34 0.58 3.06
C LYS A 140 -6.50 1.29 4.11
N VAL A 141 -5.18 1.17 3.98
CA VAL A 141 -4.22 2.04 4.67
C VAL A 141 -4.04 3.28 3.80
N ILE A 142 -4.31 4.45 4.36
CA ILE A 142 -4.27 5.74 3.67
C ILE A 142 -2.86 6.30 3.84
N THR A 143 -2.05 6.22 2.79
CA THR A 143 -0.80 6.99 2.72
C THR A 143 -1.11 8.43 2.31
N LEU A 144 -0.67 9.38 3.14
CA LEU A 144 -0.57 10.81 2.78
C LEU A 144 0.58 11.05 1.79
#